data_AF-A0A383A3J2-F1
#
_entry.id   AF-A0A383A3J2-F1
#
_cell.length_a   1.000
_cell.length_b   1.000
_cell.length_c   1.000
_cell.angle_alpha   90.00
_cell.angle_beta   90.00
_cell.angle_gamma   90.00
#
_symmetry.space_group_name_H-M   'P 1'
#
loop_
_entity.id
_entity.type
_entity.pdbx_description
1 polymer ?
#
loop_
_entity_poly.entity_id
_entity_poly.type
_entity_poly.pdbx_seq_one_letter_code
_entity_poly.pdbx_strand_id
1 'polypeptide(L)' 'VETGDDAAVYQLSDEVAIIQTVDFFPPIVDDPYNYGQIAVANSLSDVYSMGGKPILAL' A
#
# COMPACT_ATOMS: atom_id res chain seq x y z
N VAL A 1 9.45 16.97 13.16
CA VAL A 1 8.45 15.91 12.93
C VAL A 1 8.67 15.50 11.50
N GLU A 2 9.23 14.32 11.25
CA GLU A 2 9.17 13.75 9.90
C GLU A 2 7.71 13.51 9.58
N THR A 3 7.24 14.08 8.48
CA THR A 3 5.85 14.00 8.05
C THR A 3 5.85 13.32 6.69
N GLY A 4 5.81 11.99 6.69
CA GLY A 4 5.86 11.19 5.47
C GLY A 4 6.22 9.75 5.77
N ASP A 5 5.32 9.03 6.43
CA ASP A 5 5.35 7.56 6.43
C ASP A 5 4.84 7.03 5.09
N ASP A 6 5.13 5.77 4.78
CA ASP A 6 4.76 5.12 3.50
C ASP A 6 3.24 5.02 3.29
N ALA A 7 2.43 5.16 4.34
CA ALA A 7 0.97 5.10 4.26
C ALA A 7 0.29 5.99 5.31
N ALA A 8 -0.97 6.33 5.05
CA ALA A 8 -1.83 6.99 6.04
C ALA A 8 -2.32 5.98 7.09
N VAL A 9 -2.27 6.37 8.36
CA VAL A 9 -2.82 5.59 9.47
C VAL A 9 -4.00 6.33 10.09
N TYR A 10 -5.16 5.67 10.15
CA TYR A 10 -6.37 6.21 10.75
C TYR A 10 -6.84 5.33 11.91
N GLN A 11 -6.83 5.88 13.13
CA GLN A 11 -7.26 5.17 14.33
C GLN A 11 -8.79 5.09 14.40
N LEU A 12 -9.33 3.88 14.52
CA LEU A 12 -10.77 3.62 14.68
C LEU A 12 -11.17 3.43 16.14
N SER A 13 -10.27 2.87 16.95
CA SER A 13 -10.43 2.69 18.40
C SER A 13 -9.05 2.64 19.07
N ASP A 14 -9.03 2.51 20.40
CA ASP A 14 -7.77 2.34 21.16
C ASP A 14 -6.96 1.11 20.73
N GLU A 15 -7.58 0.13 20.09
CA GLU A 15 -6.97 -1.15 19.71
C GLU A 15 -6.87 -1.37 18.19
N VAL A 16 -7.58 -0.57 17.38
CA VAL A 16 -7.72 -0.78 15.92
C VAL A 16 -7.38 0.48 15.16
N ALA A 17 -6.52 0.34 14.15
CA ALA A 17 -6.24 1.36 13.15
C ALA A 17 -6.29 0.76 11.74
N ILE A 18 -6.66 1.59 10.77
CA ILE A 18 -6.58 1.29 9.33
C ILE A 18 -5.29 1.91 8.79
N ILE A 19 -4.58 1.12 8.00
CA ILE A 19 -3.47 1.59 7.16
C ILE A 19 -3.97 1.66 5.73
N GLN A 20 -3.77 2.80 5.08
CA GLN A 20 -4.24 3.06 3.72
C GLN A 20 -3.14 3.74 2.90
N THR A 21 -2.79 3.13 1.77
CA THR A 21 -1.87 3.68 0.77
C THR A 21 -2.57 3.73 -0.60
N VAL A 22 -2.06 4.58 -1.51
CA VAL A 22 -2.44 4.61 -2.92
C VAL A 22 -1.17 4.79 -3.74
N ASP A 23 -0.94 3.87 -4.67
CA ASP A 23 0.18 3.92 -5.59
C ASP A 23 -0.27 3.61 -7.02
N PHE A 24 0.30 4.34 -7.97
CA PHE A 24 0.15 4.05 -9.39
C PHE A 24 1.34 4.59 -10.17
N PHE A 25 1.71 3.92 -11.25
CA PHE A 25 2.82 4.33 -12.10
C PHE A 25 2.62 3.84 -13.54
N PRO A 26 3.29 4.43 -14.54
CA PRO A 26 3.23 3.96 -15.93
C PRO A 26 3.76 2.51 -16.06
N PRO A 27 3.34 1.74 -17.08
CA PRO A 27 3.85 0.39 -17.30
C PRO A 27 5.39 0.34 -17.40
N ILE A 28 6.00 -0.54 -16.62
CA ILE A 28 7.46 -0.75 -16.60
C ILE A 28 7.90 -2.03 -17.33
N VAL A 29 6.94 -2.85 -17.76
CA VAL A 29 7.14 -4.08 -18.53
C VAL A 29 6.04 -4.21 -19.59
N ASP A 30 6.33 -4.95 -20.66
CA ASP A 30 5.43 -5.07 -21.82
C ASP A 30 4.20 -5.93 -21.55
N ASP A 31 4.35 -6.99 -20.76
CA ASP A 31 3.25 -7.90 -20.45
C ASP A 31 2.31 -7.27 -19.40
N PRO A 32 1.03 -7.01 -19.72
CA PRO A 32 0.13 -6.32 -18.80
C PRO A 32 -0.16 -7.10 -17.51
N TYR A 33 -0.11 -8.43 -17.57
CA TYR A 33 -0.35 -9.27 -16.39
C TYR A 33 0.82 -9.14 -15.41
N ASN A 34 2.06 -9.26 -15.90
CA ASN A 34 3.27 -9.06 -15.11
C ASN A 34 3.34 -7.63 -14.56
N TYR A 35 3.00 -6.61 -15.36
CA TYR A 35 2.89 -5.24 -14.86
C TYR A 35 1.91 -5.15 -13.69
N GLY A 36 0.72 -5.73 -13.81
CA GLY A 36 -0.27 -5.76 -12.73
C GLY A 36 0.25 -6.46 -11.47
N GLN A 37 0.95 -7.58 -11.61
CA GLN A 37 1.56 -8.28 -10.46
C GLN A 37 2.61 -7.40 -9.76
N ILE A 38 3.44 -6.68 -10.51
CA ILE A 38 4.45 -5.78 -9.95
C ILE A 38 3.79 -4.58 -9.26
N ALA A 39 2.78 -3.98 -9.90
CA ALA A 39 2.05 -2.85 -9.34
C ALA A 39 1.38 -3.20 -8.01
N VAL A 40 0.70 -4.36 -7.94
CA VAL A 40 0.08 -4.83 -6.68
C VAL A 40 1.15 -5.12 -5.62
N ALA A 41 2.28 -5.72 -5.98
CA ALA A 41 3.34 -5.98 -5.02
C ALA A 41 3.92 -4.68 -4.43
N ASN A 42 4.07 -3.63 -5.25
CA ASN A 42 4.49 -2.30 -4.81
C ASN A 42 3.45 -1.66 -3.90
N SER A 43 2.19 -1.54 -4.35
CA SER A 43 1.14 -0.89 -3.54
C SER A 43 0.88 -1.60 -2.21
N LEU A 44 1.11 -2.91 -2.11
CA LEU A 44 0.98 -3.64 -0.85
C LEU A 44 2.21 -3.49 0.05
N SER A 45 3.37 -3.10 -0.46
CA SER A 45 4.59 -3.02 0.34
C SER A 45 4.50 -1.98 1.45
N ASP A 46 3.80 -0.87 1.23
CA ASP A 46 3.66 0.18 2.24
C ASP A 46 2.83 -0.30 3.44
N VAL A 47 1.81 -1.13 3.20
CA VAL A 47 1.03 -1.72 4.29
C VAL A 47 1.91 -2.63 5.14
N TYR A 48 2.78 -3.42 4.48
CA TYR A 48 3.73 -4.28 5.19
C TYR A 48 4.84 -3.49 5.90
N SER A 49 5.38 -2.42 5.31
CA SER A 49 6.42 -1.59 5.92
C SER A 49 5.90 -0.92 7.20
N MET A 50 4.61 -0.57 7.22
CA MET A 50 3.91 -0.03 8.39
C MET A 50 3.49 -1.10 9.42
N GLY A 51 3.89 -2.37 9.22
CA GLY A 51 3.55 -3.48 10.13
C GLY A 51 2.10 -3.96 10.04
N GLY A 52 1.37 -3.52 9.02
CA GLY A 52 -0.01 -3.90 8.75
C GLY A 52 -0.14 -5.22 8.02
N LYS A 53 -1.37 -5.73 7.99
CA LYS A 53 -1.76 -6.85 7.13
C LYS A 53 -2.77 -6.33 6.10
N PRO A 54 -2.52 -6.47 4.78
CA PRO A 54 -3.51 -6.13 3.78
C PRO A 54 -4.78 -6.97 3.94
N ILE A 55 -5.93 -6.31 3.96
CA ILE A 55 -7.25 -6.94 4.09
C ILE A 55 -8.19 -6.62 2.93
N LEU A 56 -7.90 -5.56 2.17
CA LEU A 56 -8.68 -5.11 1.02
C LEU A 56 -7.76 -4.33 0.06
N ALA A 57 -8.14 -4.26 -1.22
CA ALA A 57 -7.49 -3.46 -2.25
C ALA A 57 -8.56 -2.94 -3.24
N LEU A 58 -8.24 -1.87 -3.97
CA LEU A 58 -9.11 -1.22 -4.96
C LEU A 58 -8.40 -1.13 -6.31
#